data_AF-A0A662QRM8-F1
#
_entry.id   AF-A0A662QRM8-F1
#
_cell.length_a   1.000
_cell.length_b   1.000
_cell.length_c   1.000
_cell.angle_alpha   90.00
_cell.angle_beta   90.00
_cell.angle_gamma   90.00
#
_symmetry.space_group_name_H-M   'P 1'
#
loop_
_entity.id
_entity.type
_entity.pdbx_description
1 polymer ?
#
loop_
_entity_poly.entity_id
_entity_poly.type
_entity_poly.pdbx_seq_one_letter_code
_entity_poly.pdbx_strand_id
1 'polypeptide(L)'
;MIFDMFLDPLIQLTLISSGLSLVVTLIQKKTIDHVAMKRIRAEIKSLQKDMKEAQKKNDVAKTNKMLARTMELTKKQMMMTMKPTMYTMPLFIIAFPIIRKYFLDVIYTFPMGLGIPWLSLSPFGFLWKTTFGWLGIYIMVSIIASIVFKKIFKMSF
;
A
#
# COMPACT_ATOMS: atom_id res chain seq x y z
N MET A 1 18.50 -9.26 26.04
CA MET A 1 18.22 -10.28 27.06
C MET A 1 16.83 -10.20 27.71
N ILE A 2 15.98 -9.20 27.42
CA ILE A 2 14.56 -9.16 27.88
C ILE A 2 13.58 -9.64 26.78
N PHE A 3 14.05 -9.78 25.54
CA PHE A 3 13.22 -10.14 24.38
C PHE A 3 13.15 -11.64 24.06
N ASP A 4 13.93 -12.48 24.75
CA ASP A 4 14.13 -13.88 24.34
C ASP A 4 13.20 -14.89 25.03
N MET A 5 12.38 -14.48 26.00
CA MET A 5 11.80 -15.48 26.91
C MET A 5 10.32 -15.84 26.71
N PHE A 6 9.50 -15.10 25.94
CA PHE A 6 8.06 -15.40 25.91
C PHE A 6 7.28 -15.14 24.62
N LEU A 7 7.90 -14.67 23.53
CA LEU A 7 7.16 -14.33 22.31
C LEU A 7 7.69 -15.14 21.13
N ASP A 8 6.87 -16.07 20.64
CA ASP A 8 6.99 -16.69 19.31
C ASP A 8 7.50 -15.62 18.31
N PRO A 9 8.51 -15.90 17.47
CA PRO A 9 9.00 -14.96 16.45
C PRO A 9 7.89 -14.28 15.65
N LEU A 10 6.74 -14.95 15.47
CA LEU A 10 5.51 -14.38 14.92
C LEU A 10 4.97 -13.17 15.71
N ILE A 11 4.89 -13.25 17.03
CA ILE A 11 4.33 -12.16 17.86
C ILE A 11 5.26 -10.95 17.85
N GLN A 12 6.58 -11.19 17.90
CA GLN A 12 7.58 -10.12 17.80
C GLN A 12 7.49 -9.41 16.45
N LEU A 13 7.44 -10.17 15.35
CA LEU A 13 7.28 -9.63 14.01
C LEU A 13 5.97 -8.85 13.87
N THR A 14 4.88 -9.37 14.45
CA THR A 14 3.56 -8.72 14.43
C THR A 14 3.58 -7.39 15.18
N LEU A 15 4.22 -7.34 16.36
CA LEU A 15 4.32 -6.12 17.17
C LEU A 15 5.12 -5.03 16.44
N ILE A 16 6.26 -5.41 15.85
CA ILE A 16 7.12 -4.50 15.08
C ILE A 16 6.38 -4.00 13.82
N SER A 17 5.72 -4.90 13.09
CA SER A 17 4.97 -4.57 11.88
C SER A 17 3.79 -3.64 12.17
N SER A 18 3.08 -3.90 13.27
CA SER A 18 1.98 -3.05 13.76
C SER A 18 2.48 -1.64 14.11
N GLY A 19 3.57 -1.54 14.88
CA GLY A 19 4.18 -0.25 15.23
C GLY A 19 4.63 0.54 14.00
N LEU A 20 5.27 -0.13 13.04
CA LEU A 20 5.72 0.49 11.80
C LEU A 20 4.53 0.97 10.94
N SER A 21 3.49 0.16 10.84
CA SER A 21 2.25 0.51 10.14
C SER A 21 1.53 1.70 10.80
N LEU A 22 1.55 1.80 12.14
CA LEU A 22 1.04 2.97 12.86
C LEU A 22 1.83 4.24 12.52
N VAL A 23 3.16 4.20 12.55
CA VAL A 23 4.00 5.36 12.19
C VAL A 23 3.74 5.81 10.76
N VAL A 24 3.69 4.86 9.81
CA VAL A 24 3.36 5.11 8.40
C VAL A 24 1.98 5.76 8.28
N THR A 25 0.99 5.25 9.02
CA THR A 25 -0.38 5.78 9.00
C THR A 25 -0.44 7.20 9.56
N LEU A 26 0.32 7.51 10.62
CA LEU A 26 0.40 8.86 11.19
C LEU A 26 1.06 9.85 10.22
N ILE A 27 2.15 9.45 9.55
CA ILE A 27 2.81 10.27 8.53
C ILE A 27 1.83 10.54 7.37
N GLN A 28 1.11 9.51 6.90
CA GLN A 28 0.08 9.67 5.88
C GLN A 28 -1.05 10.61 6.35
N LYS A 29 -1.51 10.51 7.60
CA LYS A 29 -2.53 11.41 8.16
C LYS A 29 -2.13 12.88 8.06
N LYS A 30 -0.90 13.18 8.45
CA LYS A 30 -0.41 14.55 8.55
C LYS A 30 -0.07 15.12 7.18
N THR A 31 0.32 14.28 6.23
CA THR A 31 0.83 14.70 4.93
C THR A 31 -0.27 14.75 3.86
N ILE A 32 -1.32 13.94 3.99
CA ILE A 32 -2.40 13.86 2.99
C ILE A 32 -3.50 14.86 3.34
N ASP A 33 -3.69 15.85 2.48
CA ASP A 33 -4.91 16.66 2.49
C ASP A 33 -6.07 15.83 1.94
N HIS A 34 -6.86 15.27 2.86
CA HIS A 34 -8.03 14.45 2.54
C HIS A 34 -9.14 15.24 1.84
N VAL A 35 -9.23 16.56 2.04
CA VAL A 35 -10.24 17.43 1.41
C VAL A 35 -9.86 17.69 -0.05
N ALA A 36 -8.59 18.04 -0.30
CA ALA A 36 -8.07 18.22 -1.65
C ALA A 36 -8.19 16.94 -2.49
N MET A 37 -7.91 15.79 -1.88
CA MET A 37 -8.06 14.49 -2.53
C MET A 37 -9.51 14.18 -2.92
N LYS A 38 -10.48 14.40 -2.01
CA LYS A 38 -11.90 14.18 -2.32
C LYS A 38 -12.38 15.08 -3.45
N ARG A 39 -11.98 16.35 -3.44
CA ARG A 39 -12.32 17.32 -4.51
C ARG A 39 -11.75 16.88 -5.86
N ILE A 40 -10.48 16.49 -5.93
CA ILE A 40 -9.83 16.06 -7.17
C ILE A 40 -10.46 14.79 -7.74
N ARG A 41 -10.83 13.82 -6.89
CA ARG A 41 -11.55 12.62 -7.31
C ARG A 41 -12.94 12.94 -7.85
N ALA A 42 -13.66 13.87 -7.22
CA ALA A 42 -14.97 14.32 -7.69
C ALA A 42 -14.85 14.99 -9.07
N GLU A 43 -13.85 15.86 -9.26
CA GLU A 43 -13.59 16.58 -10.52
C GLU A 43 -13.17 15.60 -11.65
N ILE A 44 -12.33 14.60 -11.36
CA ILE A 44 -12.01 13.54 -12.31
C ILE A 44 -13.28 12.77 -12.71
N LYS A 45 -14.16 12.45 -11.75
CA LYS A 45 -15.40 11.70 -12.02
C LYS A 45 -16.41 12.50 -12.84
N SER A 46 -16.52 13.82 -12.61
CA SER A 46 -17.36 14.68 -13.45
C SER A 46 -16.78 14.80 -14.85
N LEU A 47 -15.47 15.04 -15.00
CA LEU A 47 -14.80 15.11 -16.30
C LEU A 47 -14.95 13.81 -17.09
N GLN A 48 -14.86 12.65 -16.45
CA GLN A 48 -15.09 11.36 -17.11
C GLN A 48 -16.53 11.17 -17.61
N LYS A 49 -17.53 11.71 -16.91
CA LYS A 49 -18.92 11.70 -17.39
C LYS A 49 -19.07 12.63 -18.60
N ASP A 50 -18.56 13.84 -18.48
CA ASP A 50 -18.67 14.84 -19.54
C ASP A 50 -17.89 14.42 -20.81
N MET A 51 -16.76 13.71 -20.65
CA MET A 51 -16.02 13.10 -21.77
C MET A 51 -16.85 12.05 -22.50
N LYS A 52 -17.60 11.21 -21.79
CA LYS A 52 -18.49 10.21 -22.41
C LYS A 52 -19.62 10.89 -23.19
N GLU A 53 -20.11 12.03 -22.72
CA GLU A 53 -21.11 12.82 -23.42
C GLU A 53 -20.53 13.57 -24.63
N ALA A 54 -19.31 14.11 -24.53
CA ALA A 54 -18.62 14.79 -25.62
C ALA A 54 -18.19 13.82 -26.73
N GLN A 55 -17.74 12.60 -26.37
CA GLN A 55 -17.45 11.53 -27.33
C GLN A 55 -18.69 11.13 -28.14
N LYS A 56 -19.86 11.04 -27.49
CA LYS A 56 -21.12 10.77 -28.20
C LYS A 56 -21.50 11.86 -29.21
N LYS A 57 -21.00 13.08 -29.01
CA LYS A 57 -21.23 14.24 -29.89
C LYS A 57 -20.11 14.45 -30.92
N ASN A 58 -19.13 13.54 -31.02
CA ASN A 58 -17.94 13.63 -31.90
C ASN A 58 -17.14 14.94 -31.77
N ASP A 59 -17.19 15.60 -30.61
CA ASP A 59 -16.43 16.82 -30.36
C ASP A 59 -15.01 16.48 -29.87
N VAL A 60 -14.10 16.31 -30.84
CA VAL A 60 -12.70 15.93 -30.61
C VAL A 60 -11.93 17.00 -29.83
N ALA A 61 -12.22 18.28 -30.07
CA ALA A 61 -11.54 19.40 -29.40
C ALA A 61 -11.90 19.44 -27.90
N LYS A 62 -13.18 19.27 -27.57
CA LYS A 62 -13.66 19.23 -26.18
C LYS A 62 -13.17 17.98 -25.45
N THR A 63 -13.15 16.84 -26.14
CA THR A 63 -12.62 15.58 -25.59
C THR A 63 -11.13 15.69 -25.25
N ASN A 64 -10.32 16.28 -26.13
CA ASN A 64 -8.89 16.48 -25.88
C ASN A 64 -8.62 17.44 -24.72
N LYS A 65 -9.40 18.53 -24.61
CA LYS A 65 -9.29 19.47 -23.47
C LYS A 65 -9.63 18.80 -22.13
N MET A 66 -10.67 17.95 -22.12
CA MET A 66 -11.06 17.19 -20.92
C MET A 66 -10.05 16.10 -20.56
N LEU A 67 -9.46 15.44 -21.54
CA LEU A 67 -8.38 14.48 -21.33
C LEU A 67 -7.15 15.16 -20.70
N ALA A 68 -6.72 16.29 -21.25
CA ALA A 68 -5.61 17.07 -20.71
C ALA A 68 -5.86 17.49 -19.26
N ARG A 69 -7.08 17.95 -18.95
CA ARG A 69 -7.49 18.30 -17.58
C ARG A 69 -7.51 17.08 -16.65
N THR A 70 -8.00 15.94 -17.12
CA THR A 70 -7.99 14.69 -16.35
C THR A 70 -6.57 14.25 -16.03
N MET A 71 -5.66 14.38 -17.00
CA MET A 71 -4.24 14.06 -16.82
C MET A 71 -3.56 14.99 -15.81
N GLU A 72 -3.85 16.29 -15.87
CA GLU A 72 -3.36 17.29 -14.90
C GLU A 72 -3.82 16.96 -13.47
N LEU A 73 -5.12 16.67 -13.29
CA LEU A 73 -5.69 16.30 -12.00
C LEU A 73 -5.14 14.96 -11.49
N THR A 74 -4.95 13.98 -12.39
CA THR A 74 -4.33 12.69 -12.06
C THR A 74 -2.89 12.88 -11.61
N LYS A 75 -2.10 13.73 -12.29
CA LYS A 75 -0.73 14.06 -11.87
C LYS A 75 -0.74 14.74 -10.51
N LYS A 76 -1.66 15.66 -10.26
CA LYS A 76 -1.82 16.32 -8.95
C LYS A 76 -2.18 15.30 -7.86
N GLN A 77 -3.10 14.38 -8.13
CA GLN A 77 -3.43 13.26 -7.24
C GLN A 77 -2.20 12.41 -6.94
N MET A 78 -1.45 12.01 -7.98
CA MET A 78 -0.25 11.22 -7.84
C MET A 78 0.80 11.92 -6.98
N MET A 79 1.06 13.21 -7.20
CA MET A 79 2.00 13.98 -6.39
C MET A 79 1.57 14.08 -4.92
N MET A 80 0.27 14.23 -4.64
CA MET A 80 -0.24 14.23 -3.26
C MET A 80 -0.07 12.88 -2.58
N THR A 81 -0.12 11.76 -3.33
CA THR A 81 0.14 10.43 -2.76
C THR A 81 1.62 10.07 -2.70
N MET A 82 2.44 10.58 -3.63
CA MET A 82 3.87 10.31 -3.68
C MET A 82 4.64 11.01 -2.57
N LYS A 83 4.25 12.24 -2.20
CA LYS A 83 4.85 12.97 -1.08
C LYS A 83 4.90 12.11 0.19
N PRO A 84 3.76 11.60 0.72
CA PRO A 84 3.76 10.72 1.90
C PRO A 84 4.61 9.46 1.68
N THR A 85 4.52 8.83 0.51
CA THR A 85 5.32 7.63 0.21
C THR A 85 6.81 7.91 0.31
N MET A 86 7.29 9.02 -0.25
CA MET A 86 8.69 9.44 -0.17
C MET A 86 9.12 9.72 1.27
N TYR A 87 8.26 10.34 2.10
CA TYR A 87 8.54 10.51 3.53
C TYR A 87 8.62 9.18 4.28
N THR A 88 7.81 8.19 3.89
CA THR A 88 7.85 6.84 4.51
C THR A 88 8.97 5.96 3.94
N MET A 89 9.62 6.34 2.84
CA MET A 89 10.61 5.49 2.18
C MET A 89 11.90 5.30 3.01
N PRO A 90 12.50 6.35 3.62
CA PRO A 90 13.64 6.17 4.54
C PRO A 90 13.30 5.27 5.73
N LEU A 91 12.07 5.34 6.23
CA LEU A 91 11.60 4.49 7.32
C LEU A 91 11.67 3.00 6.92
N PHE A 92 11.27 2.65 5.70
CA PHE A 92 11.43 1.28 5.19
C PHE A 92 12.89 0.92 4.93
N ILE A 93 13.72 1.84 4.41
CA ILE A 93 15.14 1.59 4.14
C ILE A 93 15.90 1.23 5.43
N ILE A 94 15.52 1.82 6.57
CA ILE A 94 16.12 1.52 7.87
C ILE A 94 15.48 0.27 8.49
N ALA A 95 14.16 0.13 8.41
CA ALA A 95 13.45 -0.99 9.03
C ALA A 95 13.75 -2.33 8.35
N PHE A 96 13.85 -2.38 7.02
CA PHE A 96 14.02 -3.63 6.28
C PHE A 96 15.32 -4.39 6.62
N PRO A 97 16.50 -3.76 6.66
CA PRO A 97 17.74 -4.44 7.04
C PRO A 97 17.73 -4.97 8.48
N ILE A 98 17.10 -4.23 9.40
CA ILE A 98 16.97 -4.63 10.81
C ILE A 98 16.07 -5.87 10.89
N ILE A 99 14.88 -5.83 10.29
CA ILE A 99 13.96 -6.98 10.25
C ILE A 99 14.64 -8.17 9.58
N ARG A 100 15.33 -7.96 8.44
CA ARG A 100 16.10 -9.00 7.78
C ARG A 100 17.11 -9.64 8.74
N LYS A 101 17.92 -8.85 9.44
CA LYS A 101 18.97 -9.37 10.35
C LYS A 101 18.40 -10.27 11.45
N TYR A 102 17.23 -9.94 12.01
CA TYR A 102 16.63 -10.68 13.13
C TYR A 102 15.71 -11.83 12.71
N PHE A 103 15.13 -11.78 11.51
CA PHE A 103 14.11 -12.73 11.05
C PHE A 103 14.53 -13.49 9.77
N LEU A 104 15.81 -13.47 9.41
CA LEU A 104 16.36 -14.10 8.21
C LEU A 104 16.03 -15.60 8.10
N ASP A 105 16.07 -16.31 9.23
CA ASP A 105 15.85 -17.77 9.31
C ASP A 105 14.38 -18.13 9.56
N VAL A 106 13.51 -17.13 9.68
CA VAL A 106 12.10 -17.31 9.99
C VAL A 106 11.33 -17.54 8.69
N ILE A 107 11.17 -18.83 8.38
CA ILE A 107 10.42 -19.32 7.24
C ILE A 107 9.16 -19.99 7.76
N TYR A 108 7.99 -19.36 7.58
CA TYR A 108 6.72 -20.00 7.91
C TYR A 108 6.07 -20.56 6.65
N THR A 109 5.77 -21.85 6.71
CA THR A 109 4.97 -22.51 5.69
C THR A 109 3.50 -22.39 6.12
N PHE A 110 2.70 -21.65 5.36
CA PHE A 110 1.26 -21.63 5.61
C PHE A 110 0.65 -22.95 5.10
N PRO A 111 -0.13 -23.68 5.93
CA PRO A 111 -0.77 -24.92 5.51
C PRO A 111 -1.94 -24.70 4.54
N MET A 112 -2.38 -23.44 4.35
CA MET A 112 -3.26 -23.07 3.26
C MET A 112 -2.44 -22.94 1.97
N GLY A 113 -2.64 -23.87 1.04
CA GLY A 113 -2.08 -23.89 -0.32
C GLY A 113 -2.52 -22.72 -1.22
N LEU A 114 -2.68 -21.51 -0.67
CA LEU A 114 -2.89 -20.27 -1.41
C LEU A 114 -1.55 -19.80 -1.97
N GLY A 115 -1.02 -20.56 -2.93
CA GLY A 115 0.17 -20.20 -3.70
C GLY A 115 -0.08 -18.94 -4.52
N ILE A 116 0.31 -17.77 -4.00
CA ILE A 116 0.31 -16.53 -4.76
C ILE A 116 1.59 -16.49 -5.63
N PRO A 117 1.49 -16.61 -6.96
CA PRO A 117 2.65 -16.85 -7.82
C PRO A 117 3.71 -15.74 -7.80
N TRP A 118 3.32 -14.49 -7.57
CA TRP A 118 4.25 -13.36 -7.53
C TRP A 118 4.97 -13.17 -6.18
N LEU A 119 4.67 -14.00 -5.18
CA LEU A 119 5.22 -13.93 -3.82
C LEU A 119 5.95 -15.20 -3.39
N SER A 120 5.95 -16.24 -4.23
CA SER A 120 6.71 -17.47 -4.00
C SER A 120 8.14 -17.30 -4.49
N LEU A 121 9.12 -17.65 -3.66
CA LEU A 121 10.54 -17.74 -4.05
C LEU A 121 10.84 -18.99 -4.91
N SER A 122 9.79 -19.74 -5.32
CA SER A 122 9.93 -20.92 -6.16
C SER A 122 10.18 -20.53 -7.63
N PRO A 123 11.28 -21.00 -8.26
CA PRO A 123 11.53 -20.80 -9.69
C PRO A 123 10.56 -21.58 -10.58
N PHE A 124 9.85 -22.57 -10.02
CA PHE A 124 8.72 -23.22 -10.64
C PHE A 124 7.44 -22.63 -10.07
N GLY A 125 6.86 -21.68 -10.81
CA GLY A 125 5.52 -21.17 -10.50
C GLY A 125 4.54 -22.34 -10.38
N PHE A 126 3.72 -22.31 -9.34
CA PHE A 126 2.57 -23.21 -9.14
C PHE A 126 2.84 -24.60 -8.52
N LEU A 127 3.85 -24.79 -7.68
CA LEU A 127 3.93 -25.97 -6.80
C LEU A 127 3.67 -25.62 -5.33
N TRP A 128 2.78 -26.40 -4.72
CA TRP A 128 2.02 -26.18 -3.48
C TRP A 128 2.87 -26.25 -2.20
N LYS A 129 3.87 -25.39 -2.06
CA LYS A 129 4.40 -25.01 -0.75
C LYS A 129 4.47 -23.49 -0.69
N THR A 130 3.50 -22.89 0.00
CA THR A 130 3.48 -21.45 0.29
C THR A 130 4.46 -21.18 1.41
N THR A 131 5.75 -21.31 1.08
CA THR A 131 6.86 -20.97 1.96
C THR A 131 6.99 -19.45 1.94
N PHE A 132 6.39 -18.79 2.94
CA PHE A 132 6.55 -17.35 3.09
C PHE A 132 7.82 -17.10 3.90
N GLY A 133 8.79 -16.44 3.28
CA GLY A 133 9.87 -15.81 4.03
C GLY A 133 9.34 -14.65 4.87
N TRP A 134 10.14 -14.17 5.82
CA TRP A 134 9.83 -13.03 6.69
C TRP A 134 9.22 -11.82 5.95
N LEU A 135 9.68 -11.54 4.71
CA LEU A 135 9.20 -10.45 3.87
C LEU A 135 7.73 -10.63 3.46
N GLY A 136 7.32 -11.84 3.08
CA GLY A 136 5.94 -12.12 2.66
C GLY A 136 4.95 -11.94 3.81
N ILE A 137 5.30 -12.44 4.99
CA ILE A 137 4.50 -12.29 6.21
C ILE A 137 4.38 -10.82 6.60
N TYR A 138 5.50 -10.09 6.58
CA TYR A 138 5.53 -8.66 6.85
C TYR A 138 4.61 -7.87 5.90
N ILE A 139 4.68 -8.11 4.59
CA ILE A 139 3.82 -7.43 3.62
C ILE A 139 2.35 -7.74 3.88
N MET A 140 1.99 -9.02 4.07
CA MET A 140 0.60 -9.43 4.32
C MET A 140 0.03 -8.79 5.59
N VAL A 141 0.76 -8.88 6.71
CA VAL A 141 0.35 -8.28 7.98
C VAL A 141 0.27 -6.76 7.85
N SER A 142 1.23 -6.12 7.17
CA SER A 142 1.24 -4.67 7.00
C SER A 142 0.07 -4.15 6.17
N ILE A 143 -0.36 -4.89 5.13
CA ILE A 143 -1.53 -4.52 4.31
C ILE A 143 -2.80 -4.61 5.15
N ILE A 144 -3.00 -5.72 5.85
CA ILE A 144 -4.18 -5.93 6.70
C ILE A 144 -4.23 -4.90 7.84
N ALA A 145 -3.11 -4.71 8.55
CA ALA A 145 -2.98 -3.71 9.61
C ALA A 145 -3.24 -2.29 9.07
N SER A 146 -2.74 -1.96 7.89
CA SER A 146 -3.00 -0.68 7.24
C SER A 146 -4.48 -0.48 6.94
N ILE A 147 -5.20 -1.51 6.49
CA ILE A 147 -6.65 -1.42 6.24
C ILE A 147 -7.40 -1.18 7.57
N VAL A 148 -7.04 -1.91 8.62
CA VAL A 148 -7.64 -1.77 9.96
C VAL A 148 -7.39 -0.37 10.52
N PHE A 149 -6.15 0.11 10.49
CA PHE A 149 -5.81 1.44 11.00
C PHE A 149 -6.48 2.55 10.20
N LYS A 150 -6.52 2.47 8.87
CA LYS A 150 -7.24 3.45 8.04
C LYS A 150 -8.73 3.53 8.40
N LYS A 151 -9.35 2.38 8.72
CA LYS A 151 -10.74 2.32 9.16
C LYS A 151 -10.94 2.93 10.55
N ILE A 152 -10.03 2.65 11.50
CA ILE A 152 -10.05 3.22 12.85
C ILE A 152 -9.87 4.74 12.82
N PHE A 153 -8.93 5.24 12.01
CA PHE A 153 -8.66 6.67 11.90
C PHE A 153 -9.66 7.44 11.03
N LYS A 154 -10.75 6.79 10.56
CA LYS A 154 -11.74 7.35 9.62
C LYS A 154 -11.09 8.01 8.41
N MET A 155 -9.93 7.50 7.98
CA MET A 155 -9.30 7.91 6.73
C MET A 155 -10.04 7.22 5.59
N SER A 156 -11.23 7.71 5.28
CA SER A 156 -11.97 7.25 4.10
C SER A 156 -11.14 7.59 2.86
N PHE A 157 -10.64 6.58 2.17
CA PHE A 157 -10.29 6.69 0.76
C PHE A 157 -11.54 7.11 -0.03
#